data_AF-A0AAD9V5B7-F1
#
_entry.id   AF-A0AAD9V5B7-F1
#
_cell.length_a   1.000
_cell.length_b   1.000
_cell.length_c   1.000
_cell.angle_alpha   90.00
_cell.angle_beta   90.00
_cell.angle_gamma   90.00
#
_symmetry.space_group_name_H-M   'P 1'
#
loop_
_entity.id
_entity.type
_entity.pdbx_description
1 polymer ?
#
loop_
_entity_poly.entity_id
_entity_poly.type
_entity_poly.pdbx_seq_one_letter_code
_entity_poly.pdbx_strand_id
1 'polypeptide(L)'
;MWSSEDENTQVSSEDDSEYLSDASKDSFASTKEDFVPYDESREPVANEDEAAQHAMQVAEEEEEEQMLLSRFCGEVDVREWCRCSNCSLTCVVKAEECRCCMEVNRCIEKMEEVEKDVQCITMHPGFGSVCLDRWVLQTAGIGLKTKLKKSYTTMLTLGYRAEAEFLRSVAYRQFVHLVWEYVGKSNRLPLPCCVYNAIRSAFLTAEHQYHGYEEEDDNKV
;
A
#
# COMPACT_ATOMS: atom_id res chain seq x y z
N MET A 1 -54.17 13.79 -20.13
CA MET A 1 -55.07 14.96 -20.07
C MET A 1 -54.45 15.92 -19.07
N TRP A 2 -53.87 17.06 -19.39
CA TRP A 2 -53.87 17.98 -20.55
C TRP A 2 -52.51 18.72 -20.41
N SER A 3 -51.57 18.71 -21.37
CA SER A 3 -51.44 19.65 -22.52
C SER A 3 -51.36 21.13 -22.06
N SER A 4 -50.43 22.00 -22.45
CA SER A 4 -49.81 22.27 -23.77
C SER A 4 -48.73 23.38 -23.61
N GLU A 5 -47.56 23.31 -24.29
CA GLU A 5 -47.15 23.96 -25.58
C GLU A 5 -46.71 25.43 -25.43
N ASP A 6 -45.43 25.76 -25.65
CA ASP A 6 -44.76 26.22 -26.92
C ASP A 6 -44.73 27.77 -26.96
N GLU A 7 -43.81 28.53 -27.58
CA GLU A 7 -43.09 28.50 -28.85
C GLU A 7 -41.99 29.61 -28.76
N ASN A 8 -40.75 29.39 -29.20
CA ASN A 8 -40.20 29.69 -30.55
C ASN A 8 -39.67 31.13 -30.76
N THR A 9 -38.42 31.24 -31.22
CA THR A 9 -38.04 32.14 -32.33
C THR A 9 -36.75 31.63 -33.00
N GLN A 10 -36.92 31.23 -34.26
CA GLN A 10 -35.96 30.83 -35.29
C GLN A 10 -34.93 31.95 -35.62
N VAL A 11 -33.81 31.73 -36.31
CA VAL A 11 -33.73 31.66 -37.79
C VAL A 11 -32.24 31.53 -38.24
N SER A 12 -31.95 30.53 -39.09
CA SER A 12 -31.09 30.52 -40.32
C SER A 12 -29.57 30.76 -40.20
N SER A 13 -28.69 30.23 -41.05
CA SER A 13 -28.63 29.19 -42.10
C SER A 13 -27.19 29.17 -42.63
N GLU A 14 -26.78 28.03 -43.22
CA GLU A 14 -25.76 27.92 -44.30
C GLU A 14 -24.29 28.28 -43.95
N ASP A 15 -23.23 27.68 -44.48
CA ASP A 15 -22.98 26.45 -45.24
C ASP A 15 -21.45 26.23 -45.23
N ASP A 16 -21.04 25.07 -45.74
CA ASP A 16 -19.68 24.59 -46.01
C ASP A 16 -18.59 25.62 -46.39
N SER A 17 -17.35 25.36 -45.94
CA SER A 17 -16.18 25.06 -46.80
C SER A 17 -14.84 25.53 -46.21
N GLU A 18 -13.88 24.61 -46.26
CA GLU A 18 -12.44 24.81 -46.50
C GLU A 18 -11.70 25.89 -45.70
N TYR A 19 -10.83 25.46 -44.78
CA TYR A 19 -9.54 26.13 -44.57
C TYR A 19 -8.46 25.11 -44.17
N LEU A 20 -7.84 24.52 -45.20
CA LEU A 20 -6.46 24.02 -45.12
C LEU A 20 -5.51 25.20 -45.40
N SER A 21 -4.35 25.17 -44.75
CA SER A 21 -3.32 26.22 -44.67
C SER A 21 -3.72 27.36 -43.72
N ASP A 22 -2.90 27.88 -42.82
CA ASP A 22 -1.45 27.96 -42.81
C ASP A 22 -1.06 28.10 -41.32
N ALA A 23 -0.75 26.97 -40.66
CA ALA A 23 -0.08 27.05 -39.37
C ALA A 23 1.36 27.44 -39.68
N SER A 24 1.55 28.77 -39.67
CA SER A 24 2.82 29.47 -39.68
C SER A 24 3.87 28.61 -39.00
N LYS A 25 4.90 28.27 -39.76
CA LYS A 25 6.16 27.74 -39.27
C LYS A 25 6.79 28.80 -38.37
N ASP A 26 6.24 28.98 -37.18
CA ASP A 26 7.02 29.45 -36.06
C ASP A 26 7.98 28.31 -35.76
N SER A 27 9.12 28.43 -36.43
CA SER A 27 10.41 27.90 -36.04
C SER A 27 10.40 27.58 -34.55
N PHE A 28 10.16 26.30 -34.22
CA PHE A 28 10.68 25.72 -33.00
C PHE A 28 12.19 25.87 -33.15
N ALA A 29 12.68 27.05 -32.78
CA ALA A 29 14.07 27.29 -32.56
C ALA A 29 14.42 26.22 -31.53
N SER A 30 15.07 25.17 -32.03
CA SER A 30 15.87 24.28 -31.23
C SER A 30 16.91 25.18 -30.59
N THR A 31 16.52 25.86 -29.51
CA THR A 31 17.43 26.24 -28.47
C THR A 31 18.01 24.90 -28.07
N LYS A 32 19.21 24.63 -28.60
CA LYS A 32 20.17 23.77 -27.96
C LYS A 32 20.30 24.38 -26.56
N GLU A 33 19.40 24.00 -25.66
CA GLU A 33 19.62 24.21 -24.26
C GLU A 33 20.94 23.49 -24.02
N ASP A 34 21.97 24.27 -23.73
CA ASP A 34 23.28 23.77 -23.39
C ASP A 34 23.06 22.81 -22.22
N PHE A 35 23.02 21.52 -22.52
CA PHE A 35 22.99 20.47 -21.52
C PHE A 35 24.33 20.56 -20.82
N VAL A 36 24.38 21.39 -19.77
CA VAL A 36 25.56 21.56 -18.94
C VAL A 36 25.86 20.19 -18.35
N PRO A 37 27.06 19.61 -18.59
CA PRO A 37 27.44 18.35 -17.99
C PRO A 37 27.22 18.41 -16.47
N TYR A 38 26.68 17.34 -15.91
CA TYR A 38 26.48 17.24 -14.47
C TYR A 38 27.82 17.47 -13.76
N ASP A 39 27.85 18.49 -12.92
CA ASP A 39 29.03 18.86 -12.15
C ASP A 39 29.00 18.11 -10.82
N GLU A 40 29.62 16.93 -10.80
CA GLU A 40 29.75 16.07 -9.61
C GLU A 40 30.37 16.83 -8.41
N SER A 41 31.12 17.92 -8.64
CA SER A 41 31.72 18.72 -7.56
C SER A 41 30.71 19.56 -6.77
N ARG A 42 29.47 19.67 -7.25
CA ARG A 42 28.36 20.35 -6.55
C ARG A 42 27.50 19.41 -5.72
N GLU A 43 27.75 18.10 -5.80
CA GLU A 43 27.08 17.15 -4.91
C GLU A 43 27.47 17.46 -3.45
N PRO A 44 26.51 17.61 -2.54
CA PRO A 44 26.81 17.72 -1.12
C PRO A 44 27.52 16.44 -0.66
N VAL A 45 28.80 16.53 -0.37
CA VAL A 45 29.55 15.43 0.23
C VAL A 45 29.18 15.38 1.70
N ALA A 46 28.73 14.21 2.18
CA ALA A 46 28.46 14.00 3.60
C ALA A 46 29.70 14.38 4.41
N ASN A 47 29.53 15.23 5.42
CA ASN A 47 30.62 15.52 6.33
C ASN A 47 30.93 14.27 7.19
N GLU A 48 32.06 14.27 7.92
CA GLU A 48 32.48 13.10 8.71
C GLU A 48 31.41 12.67 9.74
N ASP A 49 30.70 13.61 10.34
CA ASP A 49 29.65 13.34 11.32
C ASP A 49 28.40 12.73 10.65
N GLU A 50 27.96 13.24 9.49
CA GLU A 50 26.85 12.72 8.71
C GLU A 50 27.14 11.32 8.16
N ALA A 51 28.36 11.09 7.68
CA ALA A 51 28.80 9.77 7.24
C ALA A 51 28.83 8.78 8.41
N ALA A 52 29.28 9.20 9.60
CA ALA A 52 29.25 8.38 10.79
C ALA A 52 27.81 8.07 11.25
N GLN A 53 26.91 9.05 11.25
CA GLN A 53 25.49 8.85 11.57
C GLN A 53 24.81 7.88 10.60
N HIS A 54 25.05 8.04 9.30
CA HIS A 54 24.53 7.13 8.28
C HIS A 54 25.09 5.71 8.45
N ALA A 55 26.39 5.55 8.72
CA ALA A 55 26.98 4.24 8.96
C ALA A 55 26.40 3.56 10.21
N MET A 56 26.12 4.32 11.28
CA MET A 56 25.43 3.80 12.47
C MET A 56 24.00 3.36 12.15
N GLN A 57 23.24 4.15 11.39
CA GLN A 57 21.88 3.79 10.99
C GLN A 57 21.86 2.53 10.12
N VAL A 58 22.74 2.43 9.13
CA VAL A 58 22.85 1.23 8.28
C VAL A 58 23.19 -0.01 9.10
N ALA A 59 24.11 0.11 10.07
CA ALA A 59 24.45 -1.01 10.95
C ALA A 59 23.24 -1.47 11.80
N GLU A 60 22.44 -0.53 12.33
CA GLU A 60 21.22 -0.85 13.08
C GLU A 60 20.16 -1.54 12.19
N GLU A 61 19.97 -1.06 10.96
CA GLU A 61 19.07 -1.66 9.98
C GLU A 61 19.51 -3.09 9.60
N GLU A 62 20.82 -3.29 9.34
CA GLU A 62 21.39 -4.62 9.04
C GLU A 62 21.24 -5.61 10.21
N GLU A 63 21.45 -5.16 11.46
CA GLU A 63 21.22 -5.98 12.65
C GLU A 63 19.75 -6.40 12.78
N GLU A 64 18.83 -5.49 12.49
CA GLU A 64 17.40 -5.77 12.52
C GLU A 64 16.98 -6.75 11.43
N GLU A 65 17.47 -6.60 10.21
CA GLU A 65 17.23 -7.53 9.11
C GLU A 65 17.76 -8.94 9.42
N GLN A 66 18.98 -9.04 9.96
CA GLN A 66 19.56 -10.31 10.39
C GLN A 66 18.73 -10.98 11.48
N MET A 67 18.26 -10.21 12.46
CA MET A 67 17.37 -10.71 13.51
C MET A 67 16.07 -11.27 12.91
N LEU A 68 15.43 -10.56 11.97
CA LEU A 68 14.20 -11.01 11.33
C LEU A 68 14.41 -12.25 10.44
N LEU A 69 15.54 -12.32 9.75
CA LEU A 69 15.95 -13.48 8.94
C LEU A 69 16.12 -14.72 9.82
N SER A 70 16.80 -14.60 10.98
CA SER A 70 16.99 -15.71 11.92
C SER A 70 15.65 -16.26 12.45
N ARG A 71 14.67 -15.38 12.70
CA ARG A 71 13.30 -15.77 13.08
C ARG A 71 12.58 -16.47 11.93
N PHE A 72 12.76 -15.98 10.71
CA PHE A 72 12.08 -16.51 9.52
C PHE A 72 12.60 -17.88 9.07
N CYS A 73 13.91 -18.10 9.11
CA CYS A 73 14.51 -19.40 8.79
C CYS A 73 14.27 -20.46 9.89
N GLY A 74 13.77 -20.05 11.05
CA GLY A 74 13.49 -20.93 12.19
C GLY A 74 14.68 -21.24 13.08
N GLU A 75 15.79 -20.50 12.95
CA GLU A 75 16.91 -20.57 13.90
C GLU A 75 16.46 -20.14 15.30
N VAL A 76 15.55 -19.16 15.37
CA VAL A 76 14.90 -18.72 16.62
C VAL A 76 13.46 -19.25 16.65
N ASP A 77 13.12 -20.02 17.68
CA ASP A 77 11.76 -20.56 17.84
C ASP A 77 10.74 -19.44 18.07
N VAL A 78 9.54 -19.59 17.50
CA VAL A 78 8.46 -18.61 17.62
C VAL A 78 8.13 -18.27 19.07
N ARG A 79 8.26 -19.23 20.00
CA ARG A 79 8.00 -19.03 21.43
C ARG A 79 9.00 -18.09 22.11
N GLU A 80 10.16 -17.85 21.51
CA GLU A 80 11.19 -16.98 22.08
C GLU A 80 10.93 -15.50 21.81
N TRP A 81 10.31 -15.17 20.68
CA TRP A 81 10.00 -13.78 20.30
C TRP A 81 8.51 -13.44 20.33
N CYS A 82 7.61 -14.43 20.22
CA CYS A 82 6.18 -14.18 20.33
C CYS A 82 5.76 -13.95 21.78
N ARG A 83 5.21 -12.76 22.05
CA ARG A 83 4.65 -12.40 23.37
C ARG A 83 3.12 -12.37 23.40
N CYS A 84 2.45 -12.49 22.25
CA CYS A 84 1.00 -12.43 22.13
C CYS A 84 0.32 -13.80 21.96
N SER A 85 1.10 -14.89 21.95
CA SER A 85 0.67 -16.29 21.72
C SER A 85 0.03 -16.65 20.36
N ASN A 86 -0.19 -15.67 19.48
CA ASN A 86 -0.87 -15.87 18.18
C ASN A 86 0.05 -15.75 16.95
N CYS A 87 1.38 -15.65 17.13
CA CYS A 87 2.31 -15.65 16.00
C CYS A 87 2.61 -17.09 15.55
N SER A 88 2.83 -17.27 14.25
CA SER A 88 3.19 -18.55 13.62
C SER A 88 3.90 -18.29 12.30
N LEU A 89 4.82 -19.16 11.89
CA LEU A 89 5.46 -19.09 10.57
C LEU A 89 4.59 -19.71 9.45
N THR A 90 3.46 -20.34 9.77
CA THR A 90 2.63 -21.09 8.79
C THR A 90 2.18 -20.25 7.60
N CYS A 91 1.74 -19.02 7.83
CA CYS A 91 1.30 -18.14 6.76
C CYS A 91 2.30 -17.03 6.46
N VAL A 92 3.53 -17.08 6.98
CA VAL A 92 4.55 -16.05 6.79
C VAL A 92 5.33 -16.32 5.50
N VAL A 93 5.62 -15.28 4.72
CA VAL A 93 6.27 -15.38 3.41
C VAL A 93 7.61 -14.65 3.36
N LYS A 94 7.79 -13.64 4.21
CA LYS A 94 9.04 -12.89 4.29
C LYS A 94 9.47 -12.63 5.72
N ALA A 95 10.75 -12.31 5.89
CA ALA A 95 11.34 -12.03 7.19
C ALA A 95 10.74 -10.81 7.89
N GLU A 96 10.34 -9.77 7.15
CA GLU A 96 9.77 -8.55 7.74
C GLU A 96 8.42 -8.80 8.44
N GLU A 97 7.81 -9.95 8.18
CA GLU A 97 6.55 -10.39 8.79
C GLU A 97 6.76 -11.12 10.13
N CYS A 98 8.01 -11.39 10.55
CA CYS A 98 8.38 -12.07 11.80
C CYS A 98 8.45 -11.13 13.02
N ARG A 99 7.50 -10.21 13.13
CA ARG A 99 7.35 -9.27 14.25
C ARG A 99 6.12 -9.57 15.09
N CYS A 100 6.26 -9.57 16.41
CA CYS A 100 5.11 -9.73 17.30
C CYS A 100 4.33 -8.41 17.42
N CYS A 101 3.01 -8.44 17.60
CA CYS A 101 2.24 -7.21 17.83
C CYS A 101 2.63 -6.49 19.13
N MET A 102 3.29 -7.19 20.06
CA MET A 102 3.84 -6.62 21.29
C MET A 102 5.19 -5.91 21.09
N GLU A 103 5.78 -5.99 19.89
CA GLU A 103 6.98 -5.22 19.51
C GLU A 103 6.59 -3.91 18.81
N VAL A 104 5.31 -3.71 18.51
CA VAL A 104 4.78 -2.55 17.79
C VAL A 104 4.01 -1.67 18.77
N ASN A 105 4.60 -0.57 19.21
CA ASN A 105 4.02 0.35 20.21
C ASN A 105 2.57 0.76 19.88
N ARG A 106 2.30 1.08 18.61
CA ARG A 106 0.96 1.45 18.15
C ARG A 106 -0.08 0.34 18.31
N CYS A 107 0.32 -0.92 18.18
CA CYS A 107 -0.57 -2.05 18.46
C CYS A 107 -0.88 -2.14 19.96
N ILE A 108 0.12 -1.89 20.82
CA ILE A 108 -0.05 -1.88 22.28
C ILE A 108 -1.02 -0.76 22.69
N GLU A 109 -0.77 0.47 22.24
CA GLU A 109 -1.64 1.62 22.49
C GLU A 109 -3.09 1.32 22.04
N LYS A 110 -3.27 0.76 20.83
CA LYS A 110 -4.60 0.42 20.34
C LYS A 110 -5.29 -0.69 21.16
N MET A 111 -4.53 -1.61 21.74
CA MET A 111 -5.06 -2.64 22.64
C MET A 111 -5.47 -2.08 24.00
N GLU A 112 -4.79 -1.03 24.48
CA GLU A 112 -5.09 -0.37 25.76
C GLU A 112 -6.33 0.55 25.69
N GLU A 113 -6.78 0.93 24.50
CA GLU A 113 -8.01 1.73 24.31
C GLU A 113 -9.29 1.00 24.74
N VAL A 114 -9.26 -0.33 24.88
CA VAL A 114 -10.44 -1.14 25.23
C VAL A 114 -10.41 -1.55 26.69
N GLU A 115 -11.58 -1.56 27.34
CA GLU A 115 -11.72 -1.91 28.76
C GLU A 115 -11.33 -3.36 29.09
N LYS A 116 -11.19 -4.22 28.08
CA LYS A 116 -10.80 -5.63 28.25
C LYS A 116 -9.31 -5.78 28.00
N ASP A 117 -8.62 -6.41 28.94
CA ASP A 117 -7.24 -6.84 28.75
C ASP A 117 -7.14 -7.84 27.60
N VAL A 118 -6.74 -7.35 26.43
CA VAL A 118 -6.48 -8.17 25.24
C VAL A 118 -4.99 -8.45 25.14
N GLN A 119 -4.65 -9.73 24.97
CA GLN A 119 -3.25 -10.19 24.91
C GLN A 119 -2.65 -10.11 23.50
N CYS A 120 -3.48 -9.84 22.49
CA CYS A 120 -3.08 -9.77 21.10
C CYS A 120 -3.97 -8.82 20.31
N ILE A 121 -3.39 -8.09 19.35
CA ILE A 121 -4.13 -7.12 18.53
C ILE A 121 -5.24 -7.77 17.71
N THR A 122 -5.11 -9.07 17.39
CA THR A 122 -6.16 -9.81 16.68
C THR A 122 -7.39 -10.09 17.54
N MET A 123 -7.26 -9.95 18.87
CA MET A 123 -8.37 -10.06 19.83
C MET A 123 -9.04 -8.71 20.11
N HIS A 124 -8.50 -7.60 19.60
CA HIS A 124 -9.14 -6.30 19.70
C HIS A 124 -10.54 -6.37 19.05
N PRO A 125 -11.60 -5.86 19.69
CA PRO A 125 -12.98 -5.99 19.20
C PRO A 125 -13.19 -5.38 17.81
N GLY A 126 -12.42 -4.34 17.45
CA GLY A 126 -12.43 -3.76 16.11
C GLY A 126 -11.75 -4.62 15.04
N PHE A 127 -10.85 -5.54 15.41
CA PHE A 127 -10.05 -6.29 14.43
C PHE A 127 -10.92 -7.18 13.54
N GLY A 128 -11.82 -7.97 14.13
CA GLY A 128 -12.72 -8.84 13.36
C GLY A 128 -13.59 -8.06 12.39
N SER A 129 -14.24 -7.00 12.87
CA SER A 129 -15.14 -6.18 12.06
C SER A 129 -14.41 -5.41 10.95
N VAL A 130 -13.21 -4.90 11.20
CA VAL A 130 -12.49 -4.03 10.25
C VAL A 130 -11.62 -4.84 9.28
N CYS A 131 -11.04 -5.96 9.73
CA CYS A 131 -10.05 -6.71 8.95
C CYS A 131 -10.55 -8.06 8.42
N LEU A 132 -11.64 -8.62 8.96
CA LEU A 132 -12.11 -9.97 8.59
C LEU A 132 -13.55 -9.99 8.05
N ASP A 133 -14.36 -8.95 8.27
CA ASP A 133 -15.72 -8.88 7.73
C ASP A 133 -15.70 -8.56 6.23
N ARG A 134 -16.25 -9.49 5.43
CA ARG A 134 -16.25 -9.40 3.96
C ARG A 134 -17.00 -8.18 3.44
N TRP A 135 -18.12 -7.80 4.06
CA TRP A 135 -18.94 -6.68 3.62
C TRP A 135 -18.27 -5.35 3.91
N VAL A 136 -17.61 -5.26 5.07
CA VAL A 136 -16.79 -4.10 5.44
C VAL A 136 -15.63 -3.97 4.47
N LEU A 137 -14.91 -5.06 4.18
CA LEU A 137 -13.76 -5.03 3.26
C LEU A 137 -14.17 -4.71 1.81
N GLN A 138 -15.28 -5.25 1.30
CA GLN A 138 -15.77 -4.92 -0.03
C GLN A 138 -16.10 -3.42 -0.15
N THR A 139 -16.75 -2.86 0.88
CA THR A 139 -17.08 -1.43 0.93
C THR A 139 -15.83 -0.57 1.05
N ALA A 140 -14.92 -0.95 1.95
CA ALA A 140 -13.66 -0.23 2.17
C ALA A 140 -12.69 -0.32 0.97
N GLY A 141 -12.87 -1.30 0.10
CA GLY A 141 -12.14 -1.42 -1.16
C GLY A 141 -12.54 -0.38 -2.22
N ILE A 142 -13.72 0.26 -2.07
CA ILE A 142 -14.20 1.26 -3.02
C ILE A 142 -13.27 2.48 -2.97
N GLY A 143 -12.75 2.86 -4.15
CA GLY A 143 -11.84 4.00 -4.27
C GLY A 143 -10.37 3.68 -3.98
N LEU A 144 -10.04 2.47 -3.50
CA LEU A 144 -8.66 2.05 -3.38
C LEU A 144 -8.04 1.81 -4.76
N LYS A 145 -6.81 2.29 -4.91
CA LYS A 145 -6.02 2.14 -6.13
C LYS A 145 -4.66 1.53 -5.81
N THR A 146 -4.14 0.75 -6.75
CA THR A 146 -2.74 0.30 -6.73
C THR A 146 -1.79 1.48 -6.96
N LYS A 147 -0.47 1.27 -6.82
CA LYS A 147 0.53 2.28 -7.18
C LYS A 147 0.35 2.76 -8.63
N LEU A 148 0.11 1.81 -9.55
CA LEU A 148 -0.19 2.07 -10.97
C LEU A 148 -1.59 2.68 -11.22
N LYS A 149 -2.24 3.25 -10.19
CA LYS A 149 -3.56 3.89 -10.25
C LYS A 149 -4.70 2.97 -10.74
N LYS A 150 -4.50 1.65 -10.78
CA LYS A 150 -5.54 0.67 -11.14
C LYS A 150 -6.49 0.48 -9.96
N SER A 151 -7.79 0.53 -10.23
CA SER A 151 -8.83 0.34 -9.21
C SER A 151 -8.89 -1.12 -8.74
N TYR A 152 -8.90 -1.32 -7.42
CA TYR A 152 -9.02 -2.67 -6.84
C TYR A 152 -10.35 -3.33 -7.21
N THR A 153 -11.46 -2.59 -7.15
CA THR A 153 -12.78 -3.11 -7.49
C THR A 153 -12.89 -3.46 -8.97
N THR A 154 -12.30 -2.65 -9.86
CA THR A 154 -12.28 -2.96 -11.30
C THR A 154 -11.50 -4.22 -11.61
N MET A 155 -10.33 -4.42 -10.98
CA MET A 155 -9.56 -5.65 -11.16
C MET A 155 -10.32 -6.89 -10.69
N LEU A 156 -11.10 -6.77 -9.61
CA LEU A 156 -11.97 -7.85 -9.13
C LEU A 156 -13.09 -8.13 -10.14
N THR A 157 -13.83 -7.10 -10.60
CA THR A 157 -14.94 -7.26 -11.55
C THR A 157 -14.48 -7.87 -12.88
N LEU A 158 -13.28 -7.52 -13.34
CA LEU A 158 -12.70 -8.05 -14.59
C LEU A 158 -12.07 -9.44 -14.41
N GLY A 159 -12.08 -10.02 -13.21
CA GLY A 159 -11.53 -11.35 -12.94
C GLY A 159 -10.00 -11.42 -12.98
N TYR A 160 -9.30 -10.28 -12.92
CA TYR A 160 -7.83 -10.24 -12.91
C TYR A 160 -7.22 -10.65 -11.57
N ARG A 161 -8.01 -10.64 -10.49
CA ARG A 161 -7.59 -11.14 -9.17
C ARG A 161 -8.70 -11.96 -8.53
N ALA A 162 -8.30 -13.00 -7.79
CA ALA A 162 -9.22 -13.77 -6.97
C ALA A 162 -9.81 -12.90 -5.85
N GLU A 163 -11.05 -13.19 -5.44
CA GLU A 163 -11.72 -12.44 -4.38
C GLU A 163 -10.93 -12.48 -3.05
N ALA A 164 -10.33 -13.63 -2.72
CA ALA A 164 -9.49 -13.77 -1.53
C ALA A 164 -8.28 -12.83 -1.55
N GLU A 165 -7.61 -12.67 -2.69
CA GLU A 165 -6.48 -11.72 -2.83
C GLU A 165 -6.92 -10.28 -2.64
N PHE A 166 -8.07 -9.92 -3.22
CA PHE A 166 -8.67 -8.61 -3.05
C PHE A 166 -8.95 -8.36 -1.56
N LEU A 167 -9.65 -9.27 -0.89
CA LEU A 167 -10.01 -9.15 0.53
C LEU A 167 -8.77 -9.02 1.42
N ARG A 168 -7.73 -9.86 1.21
CA ARG A 168 -6.46 -9.73 1.95
C ARG A 168 -5.80 -8.37 1.75
N SER A 169 -5.74 -7.91 0.50
CA SER A 169 -5.12 -6.61 0.18
C SER A 169 -5.84 -5.44 0.85
N VAL A 170 -7.18 -5.48 0.92
CA VAL A 170 -7.96 -4.47 1.63
C VAL A 170 -7.79 -4.62 3.14
N ALA A 171 -7.81 -5.85 3.66
CA ALA A 171 -7.67 -6.14 5.08
C ALA A 171 -6.34 -5.62 5.66
N TYR A 172 -5.23 -5.79 4.94
CA TYR A 172 -3.94 -5.25 5.36
C TYR A 172 -3.98 -3.72 5.50
N ARG A 173 -4.62 -3.02 4.57
CA ARG A 173 -4.78 -1.56 4.62
C ARG A 173 -5.72 -1.13 5.72
N GLN A 174 -6.82 -1.85 5.91
CA GLN A 174 -7.78 -1.59 6.98
C GLN A 174 -7.15 -1.80 8.37
N PHE A 175 -6.27 -2.78 8.52
CA PHE A 175 -5.49 -2.93 9.75
C PHE A 175 -4.59 -1.72 10.01
N VAL A 176 -3.90 -1.22 8.96
CA VAL A 176 -3.10 0.00 9.09
C VAL A 176 -3.97 1.19 9.52
N HIS A 177 -5.16 1.35 8.94
CA HIS A 177 -6.10 2.39 9.37
C HIS A 177 -6.59 2.20 10.80
N LEU A 178 -6.82 0.96 11.24
CA LEU A 178 -7.23 0.67 12.60
C LEU A 178 -6.15 1.12 13.59
N VAL A 179 -4.88 0.80 13.34
CA VAL A 179 -3.81 1.00 14.33
C VAL A 179 -3.11 2.37 14.22
N TRP A 180 -2.95 2.91 13.01
CA TRP A 180 -2.22 4.16 12.76
C TRP A 180 -3.11 5.28 12.17
N GLU A 181 -4.41 5.07 12.06
CA GLU A 181 -5.34 6.02 11.44
C GLU A 181 -4.93 6.36 10.00
N TYR A 182 -4.72 7.65 9.68
CA TYR A 182 -4.28 8.05 8.37
C TYR A 182 -2.76 8.09 8.29
N VAL A 183 -2.22 7.19 7.48
CA VAL A 183 -0.80 7.16 7.14
C VAL A 183 -0.68 7.70 5.71
N GLY A 184 0.07 8.78 5.54
CA GLY A 184 0.21 9.47 4.25
C GLY A 184 0.60 8.55 3.10
N LYS A 185 0.51 9.07 1.86
CA LYS A 185 0.91 8.30 0.67
C LYS A 185 2.36 7.85 0.81
N SER A 186 2.61 6.57 0.49
CA SER A 186 3.94 5.95 0.46
C SER A 186 4.56 5.53 1.79
N ASN A 187 3.88 5.71 2.93
CA ASN A 187 4.36 5.15 4.19
C ASN A 187 4.05 3.65 4.26
N ARG A 188 5.10 2.84 4.39
CA ARG A 188 5.02 1.40 4.60
C ARG A 188 5.17 1.12 6.08
N LEU A 189 4.20 0.40 6.64
CA LEU A 189 4.24 -0.02 8.03
C LEU A 189 4.19 -1.55 8.07
N PRO A 190 5.13 -2.20 8.77
CA PRO A 190 5.14 -3.65 8.89
C PRO A 190 3.93 -4.11 9.69
N LEU A 191 3.22 -5.11 9.18
CA LEU A 191 2.13 -5.76 9.92
C LEU A 191 2.72 -6.85 10.83
N PRO A 192 2.18 -7.03 12.05
CA PRO A 192 2.60 -8.13 12.91
C PRO A 192 2.30 -9.51 12.33
N CYS A 193 3.11 -10.50 12.69
CA CYS A 193 2.96 -11.91 12.33
C CYS A 193 1.56 -12.46 12.64
N CYS A 194 1.03 -12.18 13.83
CA CYS A 194 -0.31 -12.64 14.22
C CYS A 194 -1.42 -12.10 13.31
N VAL A 195 -1.25 -10.88 12.79
CA VAL A 195 -2.20 -10.24 11.87
C VAL A 195 -2.16 -10.89 10.50
N TYR A 196 -0.96 -11.15 9.97
CA TYR A 196 -0.80 -11.90 8.72
C TYR A 196 -1.44 -13.28 8.82
N ASN A 197 -1.17 -14.02 9.88
CA ASN A 197 -1.77 -15.34 10.09
C ASN A 197 -3.30 -15.28 10.15
N ALA A 198 -3.87 -14.33 10.90
CA ALA A 198 -5.31 -14.18 11.02
C ALA A 198 -5.97 -13.85 9.67
N ILE A 199 -5.44 -12.87 8.92
CA ILE A 199 -6.01 -12.43 7.64
C ILE A 199 -5.83 -13.52 6.56
N ARG A 200 -4.64 -14.14 6.47
CA ARG A 200 -4.36 -15.19 5.47
C ARG A 200 -5.18 -16.45 5.74
N SER A 201 -5.38 -16.82 7.01
CA SER A 201 -6.25 -17.94 7.38
C SER A 201 -7.73 -17.68 7.09
N ALA A 202 -8.20 -16.43 7.21
CA ALA A 202 -9.59 -16.07 6.91
C ALA A 202 -9.90 -16.05 5.41
N PHE A 203 -8.90 -15.78 4.56
CA PHE A 203 -9.05 -15.62 3.11
C PHE A 203 -8.04 -16.48 2.34
N LEU A 204 -8.25 -17.79 2.40
CA LEU A 204 -7.41 -18.79 1.76
C LEU A 204 -7.43 -18.68 0.22
N THR A 205 -6.29 -18.95 -0.40
CA THR A 205 -6.18 -19.17 -1.86
C THR A 205 -6.12 -20.69 -2.12
N ALA A 206 -6.62 -21.16 -3.26
CA ALA A 206 -6.63 -22.58 -3.64
C ALA A 206 -5.25 -23.27 -3.54
N GLU A 207 -4.15 -22.53 -3.70
CA GLU A 207 -2.78 -23.05 -3.67
C GLU A 207 -2.01 -22.71 -2.38
N HIS A 208 -2.60 -21.99 -1.41
CA HIS A 208 -1.91 -21.44 -0.23
C HIS A 208 -0.63 -20.64 -0.55
N GLN A 209 -0.41 -20.28 -1.81
CA GLN A 209 0.72 -19.48 -2.25
C GLN A 209 0.40 -18.02 -1.97
N TYR A 210 0.91 -17.53 -0.85
CA TYR A 210 0.85 -16.12 -0.51
C TYR A 210 2.04 -15.42 -1.12
N HIS A 211 1.80 -14.34 -1.85
CA HIS A 211 2.86 -13.41 -2.23
C HIS A 211 3.03 -12.41 -1.09
N GLY A 212 4.27 -12.29 -0.60
CA GLY A 212 4.65 -11.20 0.29
C GLY A 212 4.59 -9.87 -0.43
N TYR A 213 5.05 -8.80 0.22
CA TYR A 213 5.14 -7.50 -0.45
C TYR A 213 6.13 -7.56 -1.62
N GLU A 214 5.75 -7.10 -2.81
CA GLU A 214 6.66 -6.96 -3.96
C GLU A 214 6.86 -5.47 -4.25
N GLU A 215 8.10 -5.05 -4.45
CA GLU A 215 8.39 -3.72 -4.99
C GLU A 215 8.07 -3.74 -6.48
N GLU A 216 7.04 -2.99 -6.88
CA GLU A 216 6.78 -2.74 -8.29
C GLU A 216 7.80 -1.71 -8.78
N ASP A 217 8.73 -2.11 -9.67
CA ASP A 217 9.70 -1.22 -10.32
C ASP A 217 8.98 -0.08 -11.06
N ASP A 218 9.29 1.17 -10.70
CA ASP A 218 8.73 2.38 -11.34
C ASP A 218 9.13 2.51 -12.83
N ASN A 219 10.02 1.64 -13.34
CA ASN A 219 10.53 1.63 -14.71
C ASN A 219 9.72 0.77 -15.71
N LYS A 220 8.60 0.16 -15.32
CA LYS A 220 7.70 -0.50 -16.27
C LYS A 220 6.60 0.46 -16.74
N VAL A 221 6.97 1.35 -17.66
CA VAL A 221 6.04 2.09 -18.53
C VAL A 221 5.98 1.41 -19.89
#